data_AF-F3B2R0-F1
#
_entry.id   AF-F3B2R0-F1
#
_cell.length_a   1.000
_cell.length_b   1.000
_cell.length_c   1.000
_cell.angle_alpha   90.00
_cell.angle_beta   90.00
_cell.angle_gamma   90.00
#
_symmetry.space_group_name_H-M   'P 1'
#
loop_
_entity.id
_entity.type
_entity.pdbx_description
1 polymer ?
#
loop_
_entity_poly.entity_id
_entity_poly.type
_entity_poly.pdbx_seq_one_letter_code
_entity_poly.pdbx_strand_id
1 'polypeptide(L)' 'MKRYLLLISKGIALCSFVFALFNANSACAFIYHQPELPDKVKKLRKF' A
#
# COMPACT_ATOMS: atom_id res chain seq x y z
N MET A 1 0.78 33.79 3.86
CA MET A 1 1.63 32.57 3.94
C MET A 1 0.94 31.37 4.60
N LYS A 2 0.46 31.45 5.85
CA LYS A 2 -0.16 30.31 6.58
C LYS A 2 -1.29 29.56 5.82
N ARG A 3 -2.15 30.29 5.10
CA ARG A 3 -3.27 29.69 4.34
C ARG A 3 -2.81 28.80 3.18
N TYR A 4 -1.75 29.19 2.48
CA TYR A 4 -1.16 28.39 1.39
C TYR A 4 -0.48 27.13 1.93
N LEU A 5 0.25 27.25 3.05
CA LEU A 5 0.86 26.11 3.72
C LEU A 5 -0.19 25.07 4.15
N LEU A 6 -1.33 25.51 4.69
CA LEU A 6 -2.45 24.63 5.06
C LEU A 6 -3.14 23.96 3.86
N LEU A 7 -3.20 24.64 2.72
CA LEU A 7 -3.73 24.07 1.47
C LEU A 7 -2.80 22.97 0.94
N ILE A 8 -1.49 23.24 0.93
CA ILE A 8 -0.47 22.27 0.50
C ILE A 8 -0.46 21.06 1.43
N SER A 9 -0.51 21.25 2.75
CA SER A 9 -0.51 20.13 3.70
C SER A 9 -1.74 19.24 3.56
N LYS A 10 -2.93 19.83 3.32
CA LYS A 10 -4.16 19.07 3.03
C LYS A 10 -4.04 18.28 1.73
N GLY A 11 -3.44 18.87 0.69
CA GLY A 11 -3.19 18.18 -0.58
C GLY A 11 -2.27 16.98 -0.41
N ILE A 12 -1.15 17.16 0.30
CA ILE A 12 -0.20 16.07 0.59
C ILE A 12 -0.89 14.96 1.41
N ALA A 13 -1.63 15.31 2.45
CA ALA A 13 -2.35 14.34 3.28
C ALA A 13 -3.36 13.51 2.47
N LEU A 14 -4.11 14.15 1.56
CA LEU A 14 -5.04 13.46 0.68
C LEU A 14 -4.31 12.47 -0.25
N CYS A 15 -3.21 12.90 -0.88
CA CYS A 15 -2.40 12.03 -1.73
C CYS A 15 -1.87 10.84 -0.95
N SER A 16 -1.26 11.07 0.23
CA SER A 16 -0.75 10.00 1.09
C SER A 16 -1.83 9.00 1.47
N PHE A 17 -3.05 9.47 1.76
CA PHE A 17 -4.17 8.60 2.08
C PHE A 17 -4.58 7.71 0.89
N VAL A 18 -4.66 8.27 -0.31
CA VAL A 18 -4.97 7.50 -1.54
C VAL A 18 -3.89 6.46 -1.81
N PHE A 19 -2.61 6.80 -1.68
CA PHE A 19 -1.51 5.84 -1.84
C PHE A 19 -1.54 4.75 -0.77
N ALA A 20 -1.89 5.09 0.48
CA ALA A 20 -2.04 4.09 1.54
C ALA A 20 -3.16 3.10 1.23
N LEU A 21 -4.32 3.58 0.74
CA LEU A 21 -5.40 2.72 0.29
C LEU A 21 -4.98 1.84 -0.90
N PHE A 22 -4.30 2.40 -1.89
CA PHE A 22 -3.80 1.63 -3.03
C PHE A 22 -2.83 0.54 -2.57
N ASN A 23 -1.85 0.86 -1.73
CA ASN A 23 -0.83 -0.07 -1.26
C ASN A 23 -1.41 -1.18 -0.36
N ALA A 24 -2.33 -0.83 0.55
CA ALA A 24 -2.98 -1.81 1.41
C ALA A 24 -3.82 -2.82 0.63
N ASN A 25 -4.37 -2.43 -0.53
CA ASN A 25 -5.25 -3.27 -1.34
C ASN A 25 -4.55 -3.91 -2.55
N SER A 26 -3.44 -3.34 -3.04
CA SER A 26 -2.71 -3.88 -4.19
C SER A 26 -2.09 -5.23 -3.83
N ALA A 27 -1.52 -5.38 -2.63
CA ALA A 27 -1.04 -6.66 -2.12
C ALA A 27 -2.14 -7.75 -2.13
N CYS A 28 -3.39 -7.37 -1.82
CA CYS A 28 -4.54 -8.29 -1.85
C CYS A 28 -4.93 -8.69 -3.28
N ALA A 29 -4.83 -7.78 -4.26
CA ALA A 29 -5.07 -8.09 -5.67
C ALA A 29 -4.06 -9.12 -6.22
N PHE A 30 -2.84 -9.14 -5.68
CA PHE A 30 -1.84 -10.14 -6.04
C PHE A 30 -2.13 -11.53 -5.46
N ILE A 31 -2.96 -11.68 -4.41
CA ILE A 31 -3.23 -12.99 -3.79
C ILE A 31 -3.96 -13.94 -4.76
N TYR A 32 -4.83 -13.42 -5.63
CA TYR A 32 -5.65 -14.25 -6.52
C TYR A 32 -4.93 -14.70 -7.81
N HIS A 33 -3.94 -13.93 -8.29
CA HIS A 33 -3.14 -14.26 -9.48
C HIS A 33 -1.67 -14.57 -9.15
N GLN A 34 -1.33 -14.76 -7.87
CA GLN A 34 0.04 -15.08 -7.52
C GLN A 34 0.39 -16.45 -8.11
N PRO A 35 1.48 -16.58 -8.89
CA PRO A 35 1.99 -17.90 -9.25
C PRO A 35 2.29 -18.68 -7.97
N GLU A 36 2.21 -20.01 -8.05
CA GLU A 36 2.55 -20.87 -6.91
C GLU A 36 3.92 -20.49 -6.36
N LEU A 37 3.98 -20.15 -5.07
CA LEU A 37 5.24 -19.76 -4.46
C LEU A 37 6.20 -20.97 -4.43
N PRO A 38 7.50 -20.76 -4.64
CA PRO A 38 8.48 -21.85 -4.58
C PRO A 38 8.49 -22.53 -3.20
N ASP A 39 8.70 -23.84 -3.17
CA ASP A 39 8.59 -24.63 -1.93
C ASP A 39 9.56 -24.18 -0.81
N LYS A 40 10.67 -23.55 -1.19
CA LYS A 40 11.63 -22.96 -0.25
C LYS A 40 11.00 -21.84 0.61
N VAL A 41 10.11 -21.03 0.04
CA VAL A 41 9.45 -19.93 0.79
C VAL A 41 8.20 -20.39 1.54
N LYS A 42 7.56 -21.49 1.11
CA LYS A 42 6.46 -22.13 1.88
C LYS A 42 6.92 -22.58 3.27
N LYS A 43 8.19 -22.99 3.42
CA LYS A 43 8.80 -23.36 4.71
C LYS A 43 8.91 -22.19 5.69
N LEU A 44 8.90 -20.95 5.19
CA LEU A 44 8.91 -19.73 5.99
C LEU A 44 7.51 -19.33 6.48
N ARG A 45 6.45 -19.94 5.92
CA ARG A 45 5.04 -19.75 6.32
C ARG A 45 4.64 -20.59 7.55
N LYS A 46 5.56 -20.73 8.51
CA LYS A 46 5.27 -21.28 9.84
C LYS A 46 4.96 -20.11 10.78
N PHE A 47 3.78 -19.54 10.62
CA PHE A 47 3.10 -18.75 11.64
C PHE A 47 1.65 -19.21 11.66
#